data_AF-A0A7C7A3F0-F1
#
_entry.id   AF-A0A7C7A3F0-F1
#
_cell.length_a   1.000
_cell.length_b   1.000
_cell.length_c   1.000
_cell.angle_alpha   90.00
_cell.angle_beta   90.00
_cell.angle_gamma   90.00
#
_symmetry.space_group_name_H-M   'P 1'
#
loop_
_entity.id
_entity.type
_entity.pdbx_description
1 polymer ?
#
loop_
_entity_poly.entity_id
_entity_poly.type
_entity_poly.pdbx_seq_one_letter_code
_entity_poly.pdbx_strand_id
1 'polypeptide(L)'
;MLNTINLWIKQIVMVVVFAAFIDFLIPENKFLKYIKVFLGLLVMIAIVNPLVPLLQKGVSIDIEIPQGYKNFVNKSGIKHDSEVLNKTNNKLTIVYFSTC
;
A
#
# COMPACT_ATOMS: atom_id res chain seq x y z
N MET A 1 -22.29 -1.30 -5.47
CA MET A 1 -21.48 -2.26 -4.67
C MET A 1 -21.59 -3.69 -5.20
N LEU A 2 -22.79 -4.26 -5.35
CA LEU A 2 -22.96 -5.63 -5.90
C LEU A 2 -22.43 -5.78 -7.34
N ASN A 3 -22.60 -4.77 -8.19
CA ASN A 3 -22.08 -4.80 -9.56
C ASN A 3 -20.55 -4.92 -9.63
N THR A 4 -19.83 -4.28 -8.70
CA THR A 4 -18.36 -4.32 -8.61
C THR A 4 -17.87 -5.72 -8.22
N ILE A 5 -18.54 -6.36 -7.27
CA ILE A 5 -18.24 -7.73 -6.84
C ILE A 5 -18.58 -8.73 -7.95
N ASN A 6 -19.70 -8.53 -8.66
CA ASN A 6 -20.09 -9.37 -9.78
C ASN A 6 -19.08 -9.31 -10.93
N LEU A 7 -18.66 -8.10 -11.33
CA LEU A 7 -17.64 -7.92 -12.36
C LEU A 7 -16.33 -8.62 -11.96
N TRP A 8 -15.94 -8.47 -10.71
CA TRP A 8 -14.72 -9.05 -10.19
C TRP A 8 -14.77 -10.60 -10.19
N ILE A 9 -15.85 -11.20 -9.70
CA ILE A 9 -16.06 -12.66 -9.72
C ILE A 9 -16.02 -13.18 -11.16
N LYS A 10 -16.70 -12.50 -12.08
CA LYS A 10 -16.72 -12.88 -13.51
C LYS A 10 -15.31 -12.89 -14.10
N GLN A 11 -14.45 -11.96 -13.67
CA GLN A 11 -13.06 -11.87 -14.11
C GLN A 11 -12.21 -13.03 -13.59
N ILE A 12 -12.37 -13.44 -12.32
CA ILE A 12 -11.69 -14.65 -11.80
C ILE A 12 -12.14 -15.88 -12.56
N VAL A 13 -13.46 -16.07 -12.71
CA VAL A 13 -14.03 -17.25 -13.36
C VAL A 13 -13.48 -17.36 -14.78
N MET A 14 -13.38 -16.25 -15.49
CA MET A 14 -12.78 -16.21 -16.82
C MET A 14 -11.31 -16.67 -16.82
N VAL A 15 -10.49 -16.19 -15.87
CA VAL A 15 -9.09 -16.60 -15.72
C VAL A 15 -8.95 -18.07 -15.36
N VAL A 16 -9.77 -18.58 -14.44
CA VAL A 16 -9.73 -19.99 -14.01
C VAL A 16 -10.15 -20.92 -15.14
N VAL A 17 -11.21 -20.59 -15.88
CA VAL A 17 -11.65 -21.36 -17.04
C VAL A 17 -10.56 -21.35 -18.13
N PHE A 18 -9.94 -20.19 -18.38
CA PHE A 18 -8.83 -20.10 -19.33
C PHE A 18 -7.62 -20.93 -18.90
N ALA A 19 -7.24 -20.89 -17.62
CA ALA A 19 -6.18 -21.71 -17.06
C ALA A 19 -6.47 -23.21 -17.19
N ALA A 20 -7.73 -23.62 -17.01
CA ALA A 20 -8.17 -25.00 -17.21
C ALA A 20 -8.07 -25.44 -18.68
N PHE A 21 -8.42 -24.56 -19.63
CA PHE A 21 -8.18 -24.82 -21.05
C PHE A 21 -6.69 -24.98 -21.35
N ILE A 22 -5.84 -24.10 -20.83
CA ILE A 22 -4.39 -24.22 -20.99
C ILE A 22 -3.90 -25.57 -20.46
N ASP A 23 -4.34 -26.01 -19.28
CA ASP A 23 -3.93 -27.30 -18.72
C ASP A 23 -4.38 -28.50 -19.58
N PHE A 24 -5.50 -28.38 -20.29
CA PHE A 24 -5.98 -29.40 -21.23
C PHE A 24 -5.22 -29.38 -22.57
N LEU A 25 -4.80 -28.21 -23.05
CA LEU A 25 -4.07 -28.07 -24.31
C LEU A 25 -2.62 -28.55 -24.21
N ILE A 26 -1.99 -28.48 -23.04
CA ILE A 26 -0.59 -28.87 -22.90
C ILE A 26 -0.51 -30.41 -22.70
N PRO A 27 0.20 -31.14 -23.58
CA PRO A 27 0.36 -32.59 -23.47
C PRO A 27 1.39 -32.97 -22.39
N GLU A 28 1.15 -34.08 -21.67
CA GLU A 28 1.99 -34.52 -20.54
C GLU A 28 3.50 -34.55 -20.86
N ASN A 29 4.26 -33.75 -20.11
CA ASN A 29 5.73 -33.67 -20.20
C ASN A 29 6.33 -33.42 -18.81
N LYS A 30 7.61 -33.74 -18.63
CA LYS A 30 8.39 -33.43 -17.41
C LYS A 30 8.37 -31.93 -17.07
N PHE A 31 8.40 -31.06 -18.08
CA PHE A 31 8.30 -29.59 -17.89
C PHE A 31 6.90 -29.12 -17.52
N LEU A 32 5.87 -29.92 -17.79
CA LEU A 32 4.48 -29.56 -17.55
C LEU A 32 4.16 -29.43 -16.06
N LYS A 33 4.82 -30.23 -15.21
CA LYS A 33 4.72 -30.13 -13.75
C LYS A 33 5.08 -28.72 -13.24
N TYR A 34 6.09 -28.09 -13.86
CA TYR A 34 6.51 -26.73 -13.50
C TYR A 34 5.48 -25.70 -13.98
N ILE A 35 4.93 -25.89 -15.18
CA ILE A 35 3.89 -25.01 -15.75
C ILE A 35 2.60 -25.09 -14.93
N LYS A 36 2.17 -26.26 -14.45
CA LYS A 36 1.00 -26.41 -13.56
C LYS A 36 1.14 -25.62 -12.27
N VAL A 37 2.33 -25.64 -11.66
CA VAL A 37 2.61 -24.85 -10.45
C VAL A 37 2.53 -23.35 -10.77
N PHE A 38 3.08 -22.93 -11.92
CA PHE A 38 3.02 -21.53 -12.35
C PHE A 38 1.59 -21.07 -12.67
N LEU A 39 0.78 -21.89 -13.34
CA LEU A 39 -0.66 -21.62 -13.57
C LEU A 39 -1.42 -21.48 -12.25
N GLY A 40 -1.16 -22.36 -11.28
CA GLY A 40 -1.74 -22.25 -9.94
C GLY A 40 -1.34 -20.96 -9.23
N LEU A 41 -0.06 -20.55 -9.35
CA LEU A 41 0.42 -19.27 -8.82
C LEU A 41 -0.27 -18.08 -9.49
N LEU A 42 -0.44 -18.12 -10.81
CA LEU A 42 -1.08 -17.06 -11.59
C LEU A 42 -2.57 -16.90 -11.18
N VAL A 43 -3.28 -18.02 -11.00
CA VAL A 43 -4.65 -18.04 -10.47
C VAL A 43 -4.69 -17.51 -9.04
N MET A 44 -3.75 -17.92 -8.18
CA MET A 44 -3.65 -17.39 -6.81
C MET A 44 -3.47 -15.88 -6.79
N ILE A 45 -2.57 -15.32 -7.60
CA ILE A 45 -2.36 -13.87 -7.69
C ILE A 45 -3.64 -13.15 -8.13
N ALA A 46 -4.37 -13.70 -9.11
CA ALA A 46 -5.65 -13.15 -9.56
C ALA A 46 -6.72 -13.14 -8.44
N ILE A 47 -6.69 -14.14 -7.56
CA ILE A 47 -7.56 -14.24 -6.37
C ILE A 47 -7.06 -13.36 -5.22
N VAL A 48 -5.77 -13.00 -5.13
CA VAL A 48 -5.25 -12.14 -4.05
C VAL A 48 -5.67 -10.68 -4.21
N ASN A 49 -5.65 -10.16 -5.44
CA ASN A 49 -6.03 -8.77 -5.76
C ASN A 49 -7.35 -8.26 -5.11
N PRO A 50 -8.48 -8.97 -5.14
CA PRO A 50 -9.72 -8.62 -4.38
C PRO A 50 -9.66 -8.72 -2.86
N LEU A 51 -8.75 -9.54 -2.33
CA LEU A 51 -8.66 -9.83 -0.92
C LEU A 51 -8.01 -8.62 -0.28
N VAL A 52 -7.14 -7.91 -0.99
CA VAL A 52 -6.54 -6.65 -0.56
C VAL A 52 -7.60 -5.65 -0.04
N PRO A 53 -8.64 -5.24 -0.79
CA PRO A 53 -9.66 -4.32 -0.28
C PRO A 53 -10.56 -4.94 0.81
N LEU A 54 -10.76 -6.27 0.83
CA LEU A 54 -11.50 -6.95 1.91
C LEU A 54 -10.69 -6.97 3.22
N LEU A 55 -9.38 -7.15 3.11
CA LEU A 55 -8.42 -7.10 4.21
C LEU A 55 -8.24 -5.67 4.71
N GLN A 56 -8.14 -4.67 3.82
CA GLN A 56 -8.11 -3.25 4.20
C GLN A 56 -9.41 -2.80 4.88
N LYS A 57 -10.56 -3.42 4.58
CA LYS A 57 -11.80 -3.17 5.32
C LYS A 57 -11.77 -3.70 6.76
N GLY A 58 -11.00 -4.76 7.03
CA GLY A 58 -10.76 -5.27 8.40
C GLY A 58 -9.54 -4.64 9.07
N VAL A 59 -8.62 -4.09 8.25
CA VAL A 59 -7.42 -3.36 8.60
C VAL A 59 -7.61 -1.93 8.13
N SER A 60 -8.57 -1.23 8.70
CA SER A 60 -8.46 0.20 8.86
C SER A 60 -7.26 0.46 9.79
N ILE A 61 -6.03 0.27 9.28
CA ILE A 61 -4.94 1.19 9.63
C ILE A 61 -5.21 2.46 8.82
N ASP A 62 -6.39 3.01 9.07
CA ASP A 62 -6.52 4.42 9.08
C ASP A 62 -5.61 4.83 10.23
N ILE A 63 -4.40 5.31 9.93
CA ILE A 63 -3.85 6.37 10.75
C ILE A 63 -4.76 7.59 10.48
N GLU A 64 -6.03 7.46 10.83
CA GLU A 64 -6.83 8.55 11.33
C GLU A 64 -6.04 9.00 12.53
N ILE A 65 -5.13 9.95 12.33
CA ILE A 65 -4.57 10.71 13.44
C ILE A 65 -5.81 11.24 14.17
N PRO A 66 -6.14 10.70 15.36
CA PRO A 66 -7.36 11.08 16.05
C PRO A 66 -7.34 12.60 16.19
N GLN A 67 -8.47 13.28 16.06
CA GLN A 67 -8.54 14.74 16.20
C GLN A 67 -7.91 15.23 17.53
N GLY A 68 -7.79 14.35 18.54
CA GLY A 68 -7.01 14.57 19.76
C GLY A 68 -5.50 14.81 19.53
N TYR A 69 -4.89 14.24 18.49
CA TYR A 69 -3.49 14.48 18.11
C TYR A 69 -3.27 15.76 17.32
N LYS A 70 -4.29 16.28 16.61
CA LYS A 70 -4.23 17.63 16.01
C LYS A 70 -4.13 18.73 17.08
N ASN A 71 -4.61 18.46 18.29
CA ASN A 71 -4.53 19.39 19.42
C ASN A 71 -3.16 19.34 20.14
N PHE A 72 -2.42 18.23 20.06
CA PHE A 72 -1.04 18.14 20.57
C PHE A 72 -0.04 18.80 19.61
N VAL A 73 -0.32 18.78 18.31
CA VAL A 73 0.46 19.53 17.31
C VAL A 73 -0.14 20.92 17.16
N ASN A 74 0.05 21.76 18.18
CA ASN A 74 -0.34 23.16 18.12
C ASN A 74 0.51 23.88 17.07
N LYS A 75 0.01 23.94 15.83
CA LYS A 75 0.67 24.61 14.69
C LYS A 75 1.00 26.08 14.98
N SER A 76 0.28 26.74 15.89
CA SER A 76 0.60 28.11 16.31
C SER A 76 1.76 28.18 17.31
N GLY A 77 1.88 27.22 18.23
CA GLY A 77 3.02 27.10 19.16
C GLY A 77 4.32 26.69 18.45
N ILE A 78 4.27 25.67 17.59
CA ILE A 78 5.43 25.20 16.82
C ILE A 78 5.97 26.31 15.89
N LYS A 79 5.08 27.16 15.33
CA LYS A 79 5.51 28.28 14.49
C LYS A 79 6.24 29.37 15.31
N HIS A 80 5.79 29.65 16.53
CA HIS A 80 6.45 30.63 17.40
C HIS A 80 7.83 30.14 17.85
N ASP A 81 7.92 28.90 18.32
CA ASP A 81 9.19 28.32 18.78
C ASP A 81 10.20 28.21 17.63
N SER A 82 9.75 27.87 16.41
CA SER A 82 10.61 27.83 15.23
C SER A 82 11.19 29.20 14.86
N GLU A 83 10.47 30.29 15.11
CA GLU A 83 10.94 31.65 14.82
C GLU A 83 11.98 32.12 15.85
N VAL A 84 11.78 31.77 17.12
CA VAL A 84 12.74 32.06 18.21
C VAL A 84 14.03 31.25 18.04
N LEU A 85 13.92 29.97 17.69
CA LEU A 85 15.07 29.11 17.36
C LEU A 85 15.86 29.67 16.17
N ASN A 86 15.18 30.11 15.10
CA ASN A 86 15.85 30.66 13.92
C ASN A 86 16.58 31.98 14.23
N LYS A 87 15.95 32.89 14.99
CA LYS A 87 16.61 34.14 15.44
C LYS A 87 17.82 33.88 16.32
N THR A 88 17.75 32.87 17.20
CA THR A 88 18.85 32.50 18.10
C THR A 88 20.00 31.87 17.33
N ASN A 89 19.72 30.93 16.43
CA ASN A 89 20.75 30.31 15.59
C ASN A 89 21.48 31.37 14.76
N ASN A 90 20.74 32.28 14.10
CA ASN A 90 21.36 33.36 13.33
C ASN A 90 22.23 34.29 14.19
N LYS A 91 21.80 34.61 15.42
CA LYS A 91 22.60 35.43 16.35
C LYS A 91 23.88 34.71 16.79
N LEU A 92 23.81 33.40 17.07
CA LEU A 92 24.98 32.60 17.42
C LEU A 92 25.99 32.53 16.27
N THR A 93 25.51 32.43 15.01
CA THR A 93 26.38 32.45 13.83
C THR A 93 27.15 33.78 13.70
N ILE A 94 26.48 34.90 13.96
CA ILE A 94 27.11 36.23 13.95
C ILE A 94 28.13 36.36 15.09
N VAL A 95 27.80 35.89 16.30
CA VAL A 95 28.71 35.95 17.46
C VAL A 95 29.97 35.12 17.23
N TYR A 96 29.83 33.90 16.70
CA TYR A 96 30.95 33.03 16.40
C TYR A 96 31.88 33.63 15.33
N PHE A 97 31.30 34.28 14.31
CA PHE A 97 32.07 34.97 13.27
C PHE A 97 32.74 36.26 13.77
N SER A 98 32.18 36.94 14.76
CA SER A 98 32.76 38.16 15.37
C SER A 98 33.81 37.90 16.47
N THR A 99 34.00 36.64 16.86
CA THR A 99 34.98 36.22 17.89
C THR A 99 36.29 35.68 17.25
N CYS A 100 36.32 35.54 15.92
CA CYS A 100 37.53 35.31 15.14
C CYS A 100 38.21 36.64 14.75
#